data_AF-C4WSD4-F1
#
_entry.id   AF-C4WSD4-F1
#
_cell.length_a   1.000
_cell.length_b   1.000
_cell.length_c   1.000
_cell.angle_alpha   90.00
_cell.angle_beta   90.00
_cell.angle_gamma   90.00
#
_symmetry.space_group_name_H-M   'P 1'
#
loop_
_entity.id
_entity.type
_entity.pdbx_description
1 polymer ?
#
loop_
_entity_poly.entity_id
_entity_poly.type
_entity_poly.pdbx_seq_one_letter_code
_entity_poly.pdbx_strand_id
1 'polypeptide(L)'
;MKSLPIPLDGAKPPSVHALNRITFLTLSKWEDLVKYTCSIHETSPNVPHVILVSDLNNYYRNEDSDQTTRLAHMLCACLCDAISYCSKVHNSTSYLTVSTQDTALETHKLSAMYFPSTTWISSVVNDQVVFCKKQLYLHQQRSCKIKFIEMNNKLRCDSVEVLYL
;
A
#
# COMPACT_ATOMS: atom_id res chain seq x y z
N MET A 1 -24.54 -11.92 20.02
CA MET A 1 -23.87 -10.67 19.59
C MET A 1 -22.44 -11.01 19.20
N LYS A 2 -22.02 -10.77 17.95
CA LYS A 2 -20.61 -10.94 17.54
C LYS A 2 -19.81 -9.80 18.14
N SER A 3 -18.95 -10.08 19.13
CA SER A 3 -18.06 -9.06 19.70
C SER A 3 -16.98 -8.69 18.69
N LEU A 4 -16.60 -7.41 18.67
CA LEU A 4 -15.46 -6.94 17.89
C LEU A 4 -14.15 -7.61 18.37
N PRO A 5 -13.17 -7.82 17.48
CA PRO A 5 -11.88 -8.40 17.86
C PRO A 5 -11.18 -7.55 18.93
N ILE A 6 -10.49 -8.24 19.85
CA ILE A 6 -9.79 -7.62 20.98
C ILE A 6 -8.70 -6.68 20.45
N PRO A 7 -8.64 -5.42 20.90
CA PRO A 7 -7.63 -4.48 20.44
C PRO A 7 -6.21 -4.89 20.86
N LEU A 8 -5.22 -4.56 20.03
CA LEU A 8 -3.81 -4.71 20.36
C LEU A 8 -3.37 -3.68 21.42
N ASP A 9 -2.55 -4.13 22.38
CA ASP A 9 -1.76 -3.32 23.32
C ASP A 9 -2.55 -2.24 24.11
N GLY A 10 -3.73 -2.57 24.61
CA GLY A 10 -4.52 -1.65 25.46
C GLY A 10 -5.14 -0.47 24.69
N ALA A 11 -5.06 -0.47 23.36
CA ALA A 11 -5.79 0.47 22.53
C ALA A 11 -7.30 0.31 22.77
N LYS A 12 -8.04 1.42 22.82
CA LYS A 12 -9.50 1.33 22.86
C LYS A 12 -9.99 0.68 21.56
N PRO A 13 -10.99 -0.21 21.62
CA PRO A 13 -11.58 -0.77 20.42
C PRO A 13 -12.10 0.37 19.53
N PRO A 14 -11.93 0.26 18.20
CA PRO A 14 -12.46 1.25 17.29
C PRO A 14 -13.98 1.35 17.48
N SER A 15 -14.51 2.56 17.43
CA SER A 15 -15.95 2.77 17.53
C SER A 15 -16.66 2.11 16.34
N VAL A 16 -17.91 1.67 16.55
CA VAL A 16 -18.75 1.12 15.46
C VAL A 16 -18.86 2.12 14.31
N HIS A 17 -18.93 3.43 14.62
CA HIS A 17 -18.93 4.48 13.61
C HIS A 17 -17.64 4.55 12.78
N ALA A 18 -16.47 4.27 13.38
CA ALA A 18 -15.21 4.22 12.65
C ALA A 18 -15.16 3.00 11.72
N LEU A 19 -15.61 1.83 12.18
CA LEU A 19 -15.65 0.62 11.37
C LEU A 19 -16.62 0.73 10.19
N ASN A 20 -17.76 1.40 10.37
CA ASN A 20 -18.74 1.63 9.30
C ASN A 20 -18.21 2.54 8.17
N ARG A 21 -17.04 3.19 8.36
CA ARG A 21 -16.37 3.98 7.31
C ARG A 21 -15.35 3.16 6.51
N ILE A 22 -15.16 1.89 6.85
CA ILE A 22 -14.19 1.01 6.19
C ILE A 22 -14.95 0.08 5.25
N THR A 23 -14.61 0.15 3.96
CA THR A 23 -15.12 -0.76 2.95
C THR A 23 -14.07 -1.80 2.62
N PHE A 24 -14.40 -3.07 2.83
CA PHE A 24 -13.56 -4.20 2.41
C PHE A 24 -14.03 -4.71 1.06
N LEU A 25 -13.12 -4.76 0.10
CA LEU A 25 -13.38 -5.28 -1.24
C LEU A 25 -12.45 -6.45 -1.51
N THR A 26 -13.02 -7.58 -1.92
CA THR A 26 -12.28 -8.75 -2.38
C THR A 26 -12.39 -8.80 -3.90
N LEU A 27 -11.38 -8.27 -4.59
CA LEU A 27 -11.34 -8.20 -6.05
C LEU A 27 -10.47 -9.35 -6.55
N SER A 28 -11.04 -10.26 -7.34
CA SER A 28 -10.36 -11.49 -7.74
C SER A 28 -9.53 -11.32 -9.01
N LYS A 29 -9.91 -10.39 -9.88
CA LYS A 29 -9.24 -10.15 -11.16
C LYS A 29 -8.84 -8.69 -11.34
N TRP A 30 -7.92 -8.44 -12.25
CA TRP A 30 -7.42 -7.09 -12.50
C TRP A 30 -8.52 -6.19 -13.08
N GLU A 31 -9.47 -6.75 -13.84
CA GLU A 31 -10.61 -6.03 -14.38
C GLU A 31 -11.51 -5.48 -13.28
N ASP A 32 -11.64 -6.21 -12.17
CA ASP A 32 -12.45 -5.78 -11.03
C ASP A 32 -11.79 -4.61 -10.30
N LEU A 33 -10.45 -4.60 -10.23
CA LEU A 33 -9.69 -3.45 -9.73
C LEU A 33 -9.87 -2.23 -10.63
N VAL A 34 -9.80 -2.39 -11.94
CA VAL A 34 -10.05 -1.30 -12.90
C VAL A 34 -11.47 -0.74 -12.74
N LYS A 35 -12.48 -1.61 -12.74
CA LYS A 35 -13.89 -1.22 -12.55
C LYS A 35 -14.08 -0.44 -11.25
N TYR A 36 -13.48 -0.91 -10.16
CA TYR A 36 -13.53 -0.20 -8.89
C TYR A 36 -12.90 1.20 -9.00
N THR A 37 -11.69 1.30 -9.55
CA THR A 37 -11.03 2.61 -9.73
C THR A 37 -11.86 3.57 -10.59
N CYS A 38 -12.51 3.10 -11.65
CA CYS A 38 -13.42 3.91 -12.46
C CYS A 38 -14.67 4.34 -11.67
N SER A 39 -15.26 3.44 -10.88
CA SER A 39 -16.49 3.73 -10.11
C SER A 39 -16.30 4.84 -9.06
N ILE A 40 -15.06 5.07 -8.61
CA ILE A 40 -14.74 6.18 -7.69
C ILE A 40 -15.13 7.54 -8.30
N HIS A 41 -15.02 7.68 -9.63
CA HIS A 41 -15.37 8.92 -10.33
C HIS A 41 -16.88 9.16 -10.41
N GLU A 42 -17.69 8.11 -10.21
CA GLU A 42 -19.15 8.14 -10.30
C GLU A 42 -19.82 8.27 -8.92
N THR A 43 -19.11 7.90 -7.85
CA THR A 43 -19.66 7.77 -6.48
C THR A 43 -19.58 9.04 -5.65
N SER A 44 -19.24 10.19 -6.27
CA SER A 44 -19.19 11.49 -5.59
C SER A 44 -20.53 11.84 -4.92
N PRO A 45 -20.53 12.29 -3.64
CA PRO A 45 -19.38 12.70 -2.82
C PRO A 45 -18.76 11.59 -1.95
N ASN A 46 -19.24 10.34 -2.03
CA ASN A 46 -18.86 9.24 -1.14
C ASN A 46 -17.55 8.54 -1.57
N VAL A 47 -16.49 9.30 -1.82
CA VAL A 47 -15.20 8.76 -2.25
C VAL A 47 -14.27 8.50 -1.06
N PRO A 48 -13.39 7.47 -1.12
CA PRO A 48 -12.49 7.14 -0.02
C PRO A 48 -11.40 8.21 0.20
N HIS A 49 -11.03 8.46 1.46
CA HIS A 49 -9.83 9.25 1.78
C HIS A 49 -8.55 8.41 1.72
N VAL A 50 -8.68 7.09 1.92
CA VAL A 50 -7.56 6.16 1.98
C VAL A 50 -7.90 4.94 1.12
N ILE A 51 -7.01 4.58 0.21
CA ILE A 51 -7.08 3.35 -0.58
C ILE A 51 -5.88 2.48 -0.19
N LEU A 52 -6.18 1.27 0.29
CA LEU A 52 -5.18 0.25 0.62
C LEU A 52 -5.32 -0.91 -0.35
N VAL A 53 -4.25 -1.21 -1.10
CA VAL A 53 -4.21 -2.33 -2.04
C VAL A 53 -3.19 -3.36 -1.55
N SER A 54 -3.70 -4.55 -1.23
CA SER A 54 -2.86 -5.70 -0.88
C SER A 54 -2.41 -6.43 -2.13
N ASP A 55 -1.14 -6.86 -2.17
CA ASP A 55 -0.59 -7.80 -3.15
C ASP A 55 -0.89 -7.46 -4.61
N LEU A 56 -0.61 -6.22 -5.03
CA LEU A 56 -0.92 -5.71 -6.37
C LEU A 56 -0.33 -6.60 -7.48
N ASN A 57 0.83 -7.23 -7.25
CA ASN A 57 1.45 -8.13 -8.20
C ASN A 57 0.61 -9.37 -8.53
N ASN A 58 -0.29 -9.79 -7.65
CA ASN A 58 -1.16 -10.94 -7.90
C ASN A 58 -2.11 -10.69 -9.10
N TYR A 59 -2.39 -9.43 -9.43
CA TYR A 59 -3.28 -9.08 -10.54
C TYR A 59 -2.63 -9.21 -11.93
N TYR A 60 -1.29 -9.25 -12.01
CA TYR A 60 -0.57 -9.29 -13.29
C TYR A 60 0.44 -10.44 -13.42
N ARG A 61 0.62 -11.26 -12.37
CA ARG A 61 1.66 -12.31 -12.36
C ARG A 61 1.44 -13.47 -13.34
N ASN A 62 0.21 -13.68 -13.80
CA ASN A 62 -0.15 -14.85 -14.61
C ASN A 62 -0.17 -14.56 -16.12
N GLU A 63 0.23 -13.36 -16.54
CA GLU A 63 0.27 -12.95 -17.94
C GLU A 63 1.66 -13.18 -18.56
N ASP A 64 1.76 -13.15 -19.88
CA ASP A 64 3.05 -13.17 -20.59
C ASP A 64 3.92 -11.96 -20.18
N SER A 65 5.26 -12.03 -20.34
CA SER A 65 6.20 -11.02 -19.82
C SER A 65 5.91 -9.58 -20.27
N ASP A 66 5.58 -9.40 -21.56
CA ASP A 66 5.27 -8.10 -22.13
C ASP A 66 3.90 -7.59 -21.68
N GLN A 67 2.92 -8.50 -21.54
CA GLN A 67 1.58 -8.17 -21.08
C GLN A 67 1.57 -7.83 -19.59
N THR A 68 2.33 -8.56 -18.78
CA THR A 68 2.54 -8.33 -17.35
C THR A 68 2.97 -6.90 -17.09
N THR A 69 3.99 -6.43 -17.81
CA THR A 69 4.54 -5.08 -17.63
C THR A 69 3.48 -4.02 -17.98
N ARG A 70 2.85 -4.15 -19.15
CA ARG A 70 1.79 -3.23 -19.60
C ARG A 70 0.62 -3.18 -18.63
N LEU A 71 0.19 -4.33 -18.14
CA LEU A 71 -0.91 -4.45 -17.20
C LEU A 71 -0.56 -3.79 -15.86
N ALA A 72 0.65 -4.02 -15.34
CA ALA A 72 1.11 -3.39 -14.11
C ALA A 72 1.16 -1.85 -14.22
N HIS A 73 1.67 -1.31 -15.34
CA HIS A 73 1.65 0.13 -15.61
C HIS A 73 0.22 0.69 -15.65
N MET A 74 -0.69 0.00 -16.33
CA MET A 74 -2.10 0.41 -16.42
C MET A 74 -2.77 0.44 -15.05
N LEU A 75 -2.61 -0.61 -14.23
CA LEU A 75 -3.19 -0.68 -12.89
C LEU A 75 -2.64 0.42 -11.96
N CYS A 76 -1.33 0.67 -11.99
CA CYS A 76 -0.73 1.79 -11.24
C CYS A 76 -1.31 3.14 -11.69
N ALA A 77 -1.46 3.35 -13.01
CA ALA A 77 -2.04 4.58 -13.54
C ALA A 77 -3.49 4.77 -13.09
N CYS A 78 -4.33 3.73 -13.14
CA CYS A 78 -5.71 3.76 -12.66
C CYS A 78 -5.80 4.11 -11.16
N LEU A 79 -4.93 3.52 -10.33
CA LEU A 79 -4.88 3.83 -8.90
C LEU A 79 -4.45 5.27 -8.61
N CYS A 80 -3.44 5.77 -9.34
CA CYS A 80 -2.99 7.15 -9.24
C CYS A 80 -4.08 8.15 -9.66
N ASP A 81 -4.82 7.85 -10.73
CA ASP A 81 -5.93 8.69 -11.18
C ASP A 81 -7.08 8.71 -10.15
N ALA A 82 -7.48 7.54 -9.66
CA ALA A 82 -8.53 7.42 -8.66
C ALA A 82 -8.21 8.19 -7.37
N ILE A 83 -6.99 8.08 -6.82
CA ILE A 83 -6.62 8.80 -5.60
C ILE A 83 -6.45 10.31 -5.82
N SER A 84 -6.02 10.70 -7.03
CA SER A 84 -5.97 12.10 -7.45
C SER A 84 -7.38 12.70 -7.49
N TYR A 85 -8.34 11.97 -8.04
CA TYR A 85 -9.75 12.36 -8.00
C TYR A 85 -10.29 12.47 -6.57
N CYS A 86 -10.02 11.49 -5.70
CA CYS A 86 -10.41 11.56 -4.29
C CYS A 86 -9.89 12.83 -3.60
N SER A 87 -8.63 13.19 -3.84
CA SER A 87 -8.01 14.39 -3.27
C SER A 87 -8.69 15.68 -3.75
N LYS A 88 -9.10 15.72 -5.03
CA LYS A 88 -9.85 16.85 -5.60
C LYS A 88 -11.24 16.98 -4.97
N VAL A 89 -11.97 15.87 -4.82
CA VAL A 89 -13.33 15.88 -4.23
C VAL A 89 -13.30 16.35 -2.78
N HIS A 90 -12.32 15.89 -1.99
CA HIS A 90 -12.21 16.27 -0.57
C HIS A 90 -11.50 17.60 -0.33
N ASN A 91 -10.95 18.23 -1.38
CA ASN A 91 -10.06 19.39 -1.26
C ASN A 91 -8.98 19.21 -0.17
N SER A 92 -8.48 17.98 -0.03
CA SER A 92 -7.52 17.59 0.99
C SER A 92 -6.70 16.38 0.54
N THR A 93 -5.63 16.06 1.27
CA THR A 93 -4.75 14.95 0.93
C THR A 93 -5.47 13.61 1.10
N SER A 94 -5.54 12.82 0.03
CA SER A 94 -5.92 11.40 0.09
C SER A 94 -4.68 10.50 0.01
N TYR A 95 -4.77 9.31 0.58
CA TYR A 95 -3.63 8.40 0.74
C TYR A 95 -3.83 7.11 -0.04
N LEU A 96 -2.84 6.73 -0.84
CA LEU A 96 -2.78 5.44 -1.51
C LEU A 96 -1.59 4.66 -0.94
N THR A 97 -1.84 3.44 -0.48
CA THR A 97 -0.80 2.48 -0.11
C THR A 97 -0.98 1.21 -0.91
N VAL A 98 0.10 0.77 -1.55
CA VAL A 98 0.14 -0.44 -2.36
C VAL A 98 1.23 -1.35 -1.80
N SER A 99 0.89 -2.60 -1.57
CA SER A 99 1.88 -3.65 -1.27
C SER A 99 2.04 -4.59 -2.46
N THR A 100 3.22 -5.17 -2.58
CA THR A 100 3.59 -6.10 -3.64
C THR A 100 4.67 -7.03 -3.11
N GLN A 101 4.61 -8.31 -3.48
CA GLN A 101 5.55 -9.34 -3.03
C GLN A 101 6.68 -9.61 -4.05
N ASP A 102 6.83 -8.75 -5.05
CA ASP A 102 7.70 -9.03 -6.19
C ASP A 102 9.10 -8.40 -6.04
N THR A 103 10.12 -9.26 -6.03
CA THR A 103 11.55 -8.90 -5.99
C THR A 103 12.11 -8.57 -7.37
N ALA A 104 11.31 -8.63 -8.44
CA ALA A 104 11.78 -8.34 -9.79
C ALA A 104 12.09 -6.85 -10.00
N LEU A 105 13.07 -6.60 -10.87
CA LEU A 105 13.52 -5.26 -11.29
C LEU A 105 12.37 -4.38 -11.84
N GLU A 106 11.31 -4.98 -12.37
CA GLU A 106 10.16 -4.26 -12.93
C GLU A 106 9.27 -3.63 -11.85
N THR A 107 9.03 -4.34 -10.74
CA THR A 107 8.33 -3.76 -9.58
C THR A 107 9.11 -2.57 -9.00
N HIS A 108 10.44 -2.61 -9.07
CA HIS A 108 11.29 -1.49 -8.71
C HIS A 108 11.18 -0.28 -9.64
N LYS A 109 10.96 -0.48 -10.94
CA LYS A 109 10.74 0.61 -11.91
C LYS A 109 9.35 1.20 -11.76
N LEU A 110 8.33 0.36 -11.55
CA LEU A 110 6.96 0.81 -11.29
C LEU A 110 6.87 1.64 -10.02
N SER A 111 7.51 1.19 -8.93
CA SER A 111 7.55 1.96 -7.68
C SER A 111 8.25 3.30 -7.88
N ALA A 112 9.30 3.34 -8.70
CA ALA A 112 10.01 4.57 -9.03
C ALA A 112 9.15 5.55 -9.82
N MET A 113 8.37 5.05 -10.78
CA MET A 113 7.61 5.87 -11.70
C MET A 113 6.31 6.40 -11.08
N TYR A 114 5.59 5.58 -10.33
CA TYR A 114 4.27 5.93 -9.79
C TYR A 114 4.29 6.26 -8.29
N PHE A 115 5.27 5.77 -7.53
CA PHE A 115 5.37 5.95 -6.07
C PHE A 115 6.74 6.49 -5.60
N PRO A 116 7.25 7.60 -6.20
CA PRO A 116 8.65 8.03 -6.11
C PRO A 116 9.14 8.48 -4.72
N SER A 117 8.24 8.75 -3.76
CA SER A 117 8.60 9.42 -2.49
C SER A 117 8.24 8.62 -1.24
N THR A 118 7.58 7.46 -1.39
CA THR A 118 6.97 6.71 -0.28
C THR A 118 7.18 5.20 -0.33
N THR A 119 8.09 4.71 -1.17
CA THR A 119 8.36 3.26 -1.28
C THR A 119 9.19 2.75 -0.09
N TRP A 120 8.68 1.73 0.60
CA TRP A 120 9.40 0.97 1.61
C TRP A 120 9.61 -0.46 1.11
N ILE A 121 10.80 -1.02 1.33
CA ILE A 121 11.11 -2.42 1.04
C ILE A 121 11.19 -3.16 2.37
N SER A 122 10.37 -4.19 2.54
CA SER A 122 10.48 -5.11 3.67
C SER A 122 11.39 -6.30 3.31
N SER A 123 12.28 -6.69 4.21
CA SER A 123 12.99 -7.96 4.14
C SER A 123 13.00 -8.65 5.50
N VAL A 124 13.12 -9.98 5.49
CA VAL A 124 13.31 -10.77 6.72
C VAL A 124 14.79 -11.12 6.83
N VAL A 125 15.43 -10.72 7.93
CA VAL A 125 16.84 -11.00 8.22
C VAL A 125 16.94 -11.48 9.67
N ASN A 126 17.44 -12.70 9.88
CA ASN A 126 17.61 -13.30 11.22
C ASN A 126 16.33 -13.20 12.09
N ASP A 127 15.18 -13.61 11.54
CA ASP A 127 13.86 -13.55 12.19
C ASP A 127 13.38 -12.13 12.57
N GLN A 128 13.98 -11.10 11.98
CA GLN A 128 13.56 -9.71 12.13
C GLN A 128 13.02 -9.20 10.81
N VAL A 129 11.88 -8.50 10.85
CA VAL A 129 11.33 -7.80 9.69
C VAL A 129 11.93 -6.40 9.64
N VAL A 130 12.63 -6.09 8.57
CA VAL A 130 13.30 -4.82 8.36
C VAL A 130 12.61 -4.07 7.24
N PHE A 131 12.15 -2.85 7.50
CA PHE A 131 11.66 -1.93 6.49
C PHE A 131 12.72 -0.89 6.17
N CYS A 132 13.18 -0.86 4.92
CA CYS A 132 14.11 0.14 4.41
C CYS A 132 13.36 1.09 3.49
N LYS A 133 13.38 2.40 3.79
CA LYS A 133 12.85 3.41 2.88
C LYS A 133 13.72 3.47 1.64
N LYS A 134 13.13 3.22 0.46
CA LYS A 134 13.83 3.33 -0.82
C LYS A 134 13.91 4.81 -1.22
N GLN A 135 15.13 5.32 -1.36
CA GLN A 135 15.39 6.65 -1.89
C GLN A 135 15.83 6.52 -3.35
N LEU A 136 15.06 7.10 -4.27
CA LEU A 136 15.25 6.93 -5.71
C LEU A 136 16.30 7.86 -6.33
N TYR A 137 16.79 8.84 -5.57
CA TYR A 137 17.76 9.81 -6.05
C TYR A 137 19.00 9.87 -5.14
N LEU A 138 20.18 9.83 -5.76
CA LEU A 138 21.50 9.80 -5.12
C LEU A 138 21.83 11.01 -4.22
N HIS A 139 21.12 12.14 -4.37
CA HIS A 139 21.50 13.42 -3.74
C HIS A 139 20.82 13.70 -2.39
N GLN A 140 20.05 12.76 -1.84
CA GLN A 140 19.53 12.85 -0.47
C GLN A 140 19.96 11.60 0.30
N GLN A 141 21.05 11.68 1.06
CA GLN A 141 21.59 10.58 1.88
C GLN A 141 20.85 10.48 3.23
N ARG A 142 19.54 10.18 3.22
CA ARG A 142 18.81 9.87 4.46
C ARG A 142 17.94 8.64 4.26
N SER A 143 18.57 7.47 4.35
CA SER A 143 17.82 6.22 4.38
C SER A 143 17.30 5.97 5.80
N CYS A 144 16.07 5.48 5.91
CA CYS A 144 15.46 5.13 7.19
C CYS A 144 15.26 3.61 7.22
N LYS A 145 15.72 2.99 8.29
CA LYS A 145 15.57 1.56 8.55
C LYS A 145 14.74 1.38 9.81
N ILE A 146 13.61 0.70 9.70
CA ILE A 146 12.77 0.33 10.85
C ILE A 146 12.91 -1.17 11.05
N LYS A 147 13.31 -1.59 12.25
CA LYS A 147 13.39 -3.00 12.61
C LYS A 147 12.16 -3.37 13.43
N PHE A 148 11.57 -4.51 13.10
CA PHE A 148 10.53 -5.15 13.86
C PHE A 148 10.99 -6.52 14.32
N ILE A 149 10.71 -6.84 15.58
CA ILE A 149 10.91 -8.15 16.17
C ILE A 149 9.56 -8.83 16.35
N GLU A 150 9.52 -10.14 16.14
CA GLU A 150 8.35 -10.94 16.46
C GLU A 150 8.38 -11.33 17.94
N MET A 151 7.36 -10.91 18.70
CA MET A 151 7.15 -11.31 20.08
C MET A 151 5.71 -11.79 20.25
N ASN A 152 5.51 -13.03 20.69
CA ASN A 152 4.19 -13.62 20.90
C ASN A 152 3.29 -13.57 19.63
N ASN A 153 3.83 -13.97 18.47
CA ASN A 153 3.17 -13.91 17.16
C ASN A 153 2.71 -12.50 16.75
N LYS A 154 3.42 -11.47 17.21
CA LYS A 154 3.13 -10.06 16.90
C LYS A 154 4.42 -9.34 16.54
N LEU A 155 4.38 -8.54 15.47
CA LEU A 155 5.46 -7.63 15.12
C LEU A 155 5.44 -6.40 16.01
N ARG A 156 6.55 -6.11 16.68
CA ARG A 156 6.77 -4.89 17.47
C ARG A 156 7.96 -4.12 16.92
N CYS A 157 7.82 -2.80 16.83
CA CYS A 157 8.92 -1.92 16.43
C CYS A 157 10.02 -2.00 17.49
N ASP A 158 11.20 -2.45 17.09
CA ASP A 158 12.39 -2.57 17.92
C ASP A 158 13.22 -1.29 17.87
N SER A 159 13.59 -0.85 16.66
CA SER A 159 14.39 0.36 16.46
C SER A 159 14.06 1.10 15.17
N VAL A 160 14.33 2.40 15.16
CA VAL A 160 14.29 3.26 13.97
C VAL A 160 15.68 3.89 13.82
N GLU A 161 16.38 3.53 12.75
CA GLU A 161 17.73 4.00 12.45
C GLU A 161 17.68 4.94 11.24
N VAL A 162 18.21 6.16 11.41
CA VAL A 162 18.49 7.08 10.31
C VAL A 162 19.91 6.80 9.83
N LEU A 163 20.02 6.23 8.64
CA LEU A 163 21.28 5.94 7.99
C LEU A 163 21.72 7.17 7.19
N TYR A 164 22.77 7.82 7.69
CA TYR A 164 23.55 8.79 6.94
C TYR A 164 24.58 8.02 6.12
N LEU A 165 24.43 8.04 4.80
CA LEU A 165 25.47 7.62 3.87
C LEU A 165 26.40 8.79 3.57
#